data_AF-K8PAM4-F1
#
_entry.id   AF-K8PAM4-F1
#
_cell.length_a   1.000
_cell.length_b   1.000
_cell.length_c   1.000
_cell.angle_alpha   90.00
_cell.angle_beta   90.00
_cell.angle_gamma   90.00
#
_symmetry.space_group_name_H-M   'P 1'
#
loop_
_entity.id
_entity.type
_entity.pdbx_description
1 polymer ?
#
loop_
_entity_poly.entity_id
_entity_poly.type
_entity_poly.pdbx_seq_one_letter_code
_entity_poly.pdbx_strand_id
1 'polypeptide(L)'
;MATYQTQTLSEDNHVDPIDVEGQTYLRVAEIVLGKALSPLKAREIVERGIEHGLFGDHVMGRTPEKSMQARLSIDILTRAGNSRFIRTARGRFALRASANSGSQPAKEYVAEKRVLNLPKEEVLCAPEVNFRDVLTFQGIDPDSTSILKRILTSHAPTYIARTEAETRDDAKQFITYVLVQCGERLLFFKRSYLSRAAEFLRGSKCIGFGGHVSAADVDMWSHEDYGLAACARRELAEEISLQDRSSTPAANTRKTIRLFQEVPLERLGVLNDDSSEVGRRHVAVVYRAWISDWNIAKKLMKGDSSIKGINWIDLSKDTLDIADFEYWSQLCLRKFYPSTLVAKARLQVLNSSRLTKDHLLVVAGRVGSGKSETSTYLGERLSHPVIRTGELVRNLMDAPPISEIGREEFQKRAFEFISGANGPNRLAQAILRQVTNNGGRPCIVDGVRNLQTFEKLEAMYNGGDIGLIYIQTPPDVAFDMYRAREAQRTLSFSYRNFLKVYDAPVESEITSLGRKAHAIVYNSFGMEAFRRTLDDFVSRNLKTPIAPIHIIERGKAKVRS
;
A
#
# COMPACT_ATOMS: atom_id res chain seq x y z
N MET A 1 54.76 -28.68 -23.31
CA MET A 1 53.43 -29.29 -23.55
C MET A 1 52.84 -29.67 -22.22
N ALA A 2 51.50 -29.52 -22.07
CA ALA A 2 50.68 -29.86 -20.89
C ALA A 2 50.80 -28.85 -19.71
N THR A 3 49.75 -28.37 -19.02
CA THR A 3 48.29 -28.27 -19.24
C THR A 3 47.76 -27.32 -18.15
N TYR A 4 46.69 -26.60 -18.45
CA TYR A 4 45.87 -25.85 -17.48
C TYR A 4 45.32 -26.76 -16.37
N GLN A 5 45.29 -26.25 -15.14
CA GLN A 5 44.32 -26.67 -14.12
C GLN A 5 43.78 -25.45 -13.38
N THR A 6 42.54 -25.10 -13.73
CA THR A 6 41.68 -24.16 -13.01
C THR A 6 41.02 -24.94 -11.88
N GLN A 7 41.20 -24.52 -10.63
CA GLN A 7 40.33 -24.93 -9.53
C GLN A 7 39.33 -23.84 -9.22
N THR A 8 38.11 -24.03 -9.72
CA THR A 8 36.88 -23.37 -9.29
C THR A 8 36.37 -24.05 -8.02
N LEU A 9 36.04 -23.26 -7.00
CA LEU A 9 34.99 -23.59 -6.03
C LEU A 9 34.07 -22.37 -5.84
N SER A 10 32.79 -22.70 -5.81
CA SER A 10 31.56 -21.92 -5.76
C SER A 10 31.37 -21.09 -4.49
N GLU A 11 30.61 -19.99 -4.57
CA GLU A 11 29.30 -19.88 -3.90
C GLU A 11 28.59 -18.55 -4.19
N ASP A 12 27.30 -18.69 -4.46
CA ASP A 12 26.28 -17.66 -4.54
C ASP A 12 26.25 -16.77 -3.28
N ASN A 13 26.15 -15.46 -3.49
CA ASN A 13 25.47 -14.56 -2.57
C ASN A 13 24.94 -13.37 -3.36
N HIS A 14 23.62 -13.34 -3.57
CA HIS A 14 22.92 -12.15 -4.04
C HIS A 14 22.99 -11.09 -2.92
N VAL A 15 24.01 -10.24 -2.98
CA VAL A 15 24.16 -9.08 -2.09
C VAL A 15 23.30 -7.94 -2.63
N ASP A 16 22.41 -7.39 -1.81
CA ASP A 16 21.59 -6.22 -2.13
C ASP A 16 22.49 -5.04 -2.57
N PRO A 17 22.13 -4.25 -3.61
CA PRO A 17 22.97 -3.14 -4.08
C PRO A 17 23.30 -2.10 -3.00
N ILE A 18 22.41 -1.95 -2.01
CA ILE A 18 22.56 -1.06 -0.85
C ILE A 18 23.64 -1.58 0.11
N ASP A 19 23.76 -2.91 0.26
CA ASP A 19 24.76 -3.56 1.09
C ASP A 19 26.14 -3.57 0.40
N VAL A 20 26.16 -3.69 -0.93
CA VAL A 20 27.40 -3.53 -1.73
C VAL A 20 28.02 -2.15 -1.50
N GLU A 21 27.25 -1.07 -1.62
CA GLU A 21 27.75 0.28 -1.35
C GLU A 21 28.22 0.44 0.10
N GLY A 22 27.46 -0.12 1.05
CA GLY A 22 27.78 -0.12 2.48
C GLY A 22 29.16 -0.72 2.76
N GLN A 23 29.41 -1.90 2.19
CA GLN A 23 30.69 -2.59 2.27
C GLN A 23 31.81 -1.82 1.55
N THR A 24 31.52 -1.15 0.42
CA THR A 24 32.51 -0.31 -0.28
C THR A 24 33.02 0.82 0.62
N TYR A 25 32.15 1.56 1.30
CA TYR A 25 32.57 2.69 2.14
C TYR A 25 33.39 2.26 3.35
N LEU A 26 33.00 1.16 4.01
CA LEU A 26 33.77 0.62 5.12
C LEU A 26 35.14 0.09 4.67
N ARG A 27 35.22 -0.52 3.48
CA ARG A 27 36.49 -0.95 2.88
C ARG A 27 37.39 0.23 2.53
N VAL A 28 36.84 1.30 1.93
CA VAL A 28 37.61 2.52 1.65
C VAL A 28 38.09 3.17 2.95
N ALA A 29 37.23 3.25 3.97
CA ALA A 29 37.61 3.78 5.27
C ALA A 29 38.76 2.98 5.91
N GLU A 30 38.75 1.65 5.81
CA GLU A 30 39.82 0.80 6.31
C GLU A 30 41.16 1.08 5.63
N ILE A 31 41.17 1.16 4.30
CA ILE A 31 42.39 1.42 3.52
C ILE A 31 42.95 2.82 3.84
N VAL A 32 42.08 3.83 3.86
CA VAL A 32 42.49 5.23 4.10
C VAL A 32 42.94 5.44 5.54
N LEU A 33 42.22 4.89 6.53
CA LEU A 33 42.61 4.99 7.93
C LEU A 33 43.82 4.14 8.28
N GLY A 34 44.07 3.04 7.56
CA GLY A 34 45.27 2.21 7.71
C GLY A 34 46.56 2.91 7.27
N LYS A 35 46.46 3.87 6.33
CA LYS A 35 47.58 4.71 5.89
C LYS A 35 47.68 6.02 6.67
N ALA A 36 46.72 6.33 7.53
CA ALA A 36 46.67 7.59 8.25
C ALA A 36 47.41 7.47 9.60
N LEU A 37 48.34 8.41 9.86
CA LEU A 37 49.05 8.53 11.14
C LEU A 37 48.20 9.19 12.25
N SER A 38 47.03 9.74 11.90
CA SER A 38 46.15 10.44 12.84
C SER A 38 44.67 10.18 12.51
N PRO A 39 43.76 10.32 13.51
CA PRO A 39 42.33 10.13 13.29
C PRO A 39 41.75 11.16 12.31
N LEU A 40 41.00 10.69 11.31
CA LEU A 40 40.45 11.50 10.23
C LEU A 40 38.96 11.77 10.40
N LYS A 41 38.48 12.90 9.89
CA LYS A 41 37.06 13.19 9.71
C LYS A 41 36.49 12.40 8.52
N ALA A 42 35.19 12.11 8.57
CA ALA A 42 34.51 11.40 7.47
C ALA A 42 34.70 12.08 6.10
N ARG A 43 34.74 13.43 6.06
CA ARG A 43 35.04 14.19 4.86
C ARG A 43 36.46 13.92 4.33
N GLU A 44 37.46 13.92 5.21
CA GLU A 44 38.87 13.67 4.86
C GLU A 44 39.07 12.23 4.39
N ILE A 45 38.31 11.26 4.93
CA ILE A 45 38.34 9.87 4.48
C ILE A 45 37.80 9.75 3.05
N VAL A 46 36.70 10.44 2.75
CA VAL A 46 36.10 10.46 1.42
C VAL A 46 37.00 11.15 0.41
N GLU A 47 37.54 12.33 0.74
CA GLU A 47 38.45 13.08 -0.14
C GLU A 47 39.68 12.25 -0.52
N ARG A 48 40.36 11.64 0.46
CA ARG A 48 41.50 10.75 0.20
C ARG A 48 41.11 9.47 -0.55
N GLY A 49 39.91 8.95 -0.30
CA GLY A 49 39.39 7.79 -1.04
C GLY A 49 39.16 8.09 -2.53
N ILE A 50 38.74 9.31 -2.85
CA ILE A 50 38.57 9.79 -4.23
C ILE A 50 39.94 10.01 -4.89
N GLU A 51 40.87 10.69 -4.21
CA GLU A 51 42.24 10.92 -4.71
C GLU A 51 42.97 9.62 -5.06
N HIS A 52 42.73 8.55 -4.30
CA HIS A 52 43.33 7.23 -4.52
C HIS A 52 42.49 6.31 -5.41
N GLY A 53 41.40 6.78 -6.02
CA GLY A 53 40.56 6.00 -6.93
C GLY A 53 39.86 4.80 -6.29
N LEU A 54 39.65 4.81 -4.97
CA LEU A 54 39.20 3.64 -4.20
C LEU A 54 37.69 3.36 -4.29
N PHE A 55 36.91 4.26 -4.87
CA PHE A 55 35.45 4.16 -4.93
C PHE A 55 34.88 3.54 -6.22
N GLY A 56 35.73 3.17 -7.18
CA GLY A 56 35.30 2.59 -8.47
C GLY A 56 34.36 3.50 -9.28
N ASP A 57 33.67 2.94 -10.27
CA ASP A 57 32.69 3.65 -11.12
C ASP A 57 31.32 3.86 -10.42
N HIS A 58 31.22 3.60 -9.11
CA HIS A 58 29.98 3.69 -8.37
C HIS A 58 29.59 5.16 -8.11
N VAL A 59 28.35 5.52 -8.44
CA VAL A 59 27.80 6.87 -8.28
C VAL A 59 27.72 7.22 -6.79
N MET A 60 28.63 8.08 -6.34
CA MET A 60 28.58 8.72 -5.03
C MET A 60 27.24 9.45 -4.83
N GLY A 61 26.55 9.20 -3.72
CA GLY A 61 25.39 10.00 -3.33
C GLY A 61 25.73 11.49 -3.19
N ARG A 62 24.72 12.37 -3.18
CA ARG A 62 24.91 13.85 -3.16
C ARG A 62 25.74 14.40 -1.98
N THR A 63 25.92 13.62 -0.90
CA THR A 63 26.71 13.99 0.29
C THR A 63 27.49 12.77 0.82
N PRO A 64 28.58 12.36 0.14
CA PRO A 64 29.31 11.12 0.46
C PRO A 64 29.95 11.15 1.86
N GLU A 65 30.32 12.32 2.37
CA GLU A 65 30.84 12.51 3.72
C GLU A 65 29.83 12.17 4.82
N LYS A 66 28.54 12.46 4.61
CA LYS A 66 27.46 12.08 5.53
C LYS A 66 27.22 10.58 5.51
N SER A 67 27.26 9.97 4.32
CA SER A 67 27.13 8.52 4.15
C SER A 67 28.29 7.77 4.82
N MET A 68 29.53 8.25 4.63
CA MET A 68 30.72 7.72 5.31
C MET A 68 30.59 7.81 6.84
N GLN A 69 30.19 8.97 7.35
CA GLN A 69 30.00 9.17 8.79
C GLN A 69 28.92 8.26 9.38
N ALA A 70 27.79 8.10 8.69
CA ALA A 70 26.70 7.25 9.12
C ALA A 70 27.12 5.78 9.16
N ARG A 71 27.77 5.27 8.11
CA ARG A 71 28.21 3.87 8.00
C ARG A 71 29.27 3.52 9.06
N LEU A 72 30.28 4.38 9.27
CA LEU A 72 31.26 4.20 10.35
C LEU A 72 30.61 4.24 11.73
N SER A 73 29.64 5.14 11.94
CA SER A 73 28.95 5.23 13.25
C SER A 73 28.06 4.01 13.51
N ILE A 74 27.36 3.48 12.50
CA ILE A 74 26.53 2.28 12.60
C ILE A 74 27.40 1.03 12.84
N ASP A 75 28.55 0.90 12.15
CA ASP A 75 29.45 -0.24 12.35
C ASP A 75 30.02 -0.26 13.77
N ILE A 76 30.50 0.89 14.27
CA ILE A 76 30.99 1.04 15.64
C ILE A 76 29.87 0.78 16.66
N LEU A 77 28.65 1.25 16.40
CA LEU A 77 27.51 1.04 17.28
C LEU A 77 27.09 -0.43 17.34
N THR A 78 26.95 -1.07 16.18
CA THR A 78 26.43 -2.44 16.05
C THR A 78 27.44 -3.47 16.53
N ARG A 79 28.74 -3.26 16.26
CA ARG A 79 29.80 -4.22 16.59
C ARG A 79 30.57 -3.86 17.86
N ALA A 80 30.40 -2.65 18.40
CA ALA A 80 31.05 -2.17 19.62
C ALA A 80 32.57 -2.49 19.64
N GLY A 81 33.04 -3.21 20.66
CA GLY A 81 34.44 -3.62 20.81
C GLY A 81 34.98 -4.50 19.66
N ASN A 82 34.10 -5.12 18.88
CA ASN A 82 34.46 -5.95 17.72
C ASN A 82 34.50 -5.15 16.40
N SER A 83 34.20 -3.84 16.41
CA SER A 83 34.41 -3.00 15.24
C SER A 83 35.89 -2.73 15.01
N ARG A 84 36.31 -2.80 13.74
CA ARG A 84 37.67 -2.43 13.29
C ARG A 84 37.94 -0.94 13.44
N PHE A 85 36.90 -0.14 13.58
CA PHE A 85 36.96 1.30 13.70
C PHE A 85 36.75 1.73 15.15
N ILE A 86 37.36 2.85 15.52
CA ILE A 86 37.15 3.52 16.80
C ILE A 86 36.91 5.00 16.57
N ARG A 87 36.02 5.58 17.36
CA ARG A 87 35.77 7.02 17.35
C ARG A 87 36.61 7.67 18.45
N THR A 88 37.51 8.57 18.07
CA THR A 88 38.42 9.23 19.02
C THR A 88 37.93 10.61 19.46
N ALA A 89 37.06 11.24 18.65
CA ALA A 89 36.41 12.51 18.97
C ALA A 89 35.12 12.69 18.16
N ARG A 90 34.41 13.81 18.37
CA ARG A 90 33.19 14.10 17.61
C ARG A 90 33.49 14.18 16.10
N GLY A 91 33.09 13.15 15.35
CA GLY A 91 33.25 13.06 13.90
C GLY A 91 34.65 12.66 13.44
N ARG A 92 35.52 12.15 14.33
CA ARG A 92 36.85 11.63 13.98
C ARG A 92 36.94 10.12 14.22
N PHE A 93 37.51 9.42 13.26
CA PHE A 93 37.59 7.97 13.21
C PHE A 93 39.04 7.51 13.00
N ALA A 94 39.39 6.37 13.58
CA ALA A 94 40.67 5.70 13.40
C ALA A 94 40.46 4.18 13.32
N LEU A 95 41.48 3.43 12.90
CA LEU A 95 41.48 1.99 13.08
C LEU A 95 41.81 1.64 14.54
N ARG A 96 41.08 0.68 15.10
CA ARG A 96 41.30 0.19 16.47
C ARG A 96 42.72 -0.39 16.61
N ALA A 97 43.23 -1.04 15.56
CA ALA A 97 44.60 -1.55 15.51
C ALA A 97 45.65 -0.44 15.67
N SER A 98 45.50 0.69 14.97
CA SER A 98 46.48 1.80 15.03
C SER A 98 46.32 2.68 16.27
N ALA A 99 45.10 2.79 16.81
CA ALA A 99 44.81 3.53 18.04
C ALA A 99 45.41 2.88 19.30
N ASN A 100 45.69 1.57 19.25
CA ASN A 100 46.28 0.80 20.35
C ASN A 100 47.82 0.66 20.26
N SER A 101 48.44 1.10 19.16
CA SER A 101 49.90 0.97 18.93
C SER A 101 50.72 2.21 19.32
N GLY A 102 50.08 3.31 19.73
CA GLY A 102 50.75 4.55 20.14
C GLY A 102 51.06 4.59 21.64
N SER A 103 52.02 5.44 22.04
CA SER A 103 52.48 5.61 23.44
C SER A 103 51.42 6.14 24.43
N GLN A 104 50.19 6.40 23.98
CA GLN A 104 49.01 6.59 24.82
C GLN A 104 47.78 5.97 24.12
N PRO A 105 47.03 5.06 24.76
CA PRO A 105 45.82 4.48 24.16
C PRO A 105 44.76 5.56 23.92
N ALA A 106 44.24 5.66 22.70
CA ALA A 106 43.22 6.65 22.38
C ALA A 106 41.93 6.37 23.17
N LYS A 107 41.51 7.33 24.00
CA LYS A 107 40.27 7.22 24.79
C LYS A 107 39.06 7.15 23.85
N GLU A 108 38.33 6.04 23.91
CA GLU A 108 37.14 5.82 23.07
C GLU A 108 36.10 6.90 23.38
N TYR A 109 35.77 7.72 22.37
CA TYR A 109 34.69 8.69 22.47
C TYR A 109 33.37 7.97 22.23
N VAL A 110 32.73 7.57 23.32
CA VAL A 110 31.34 7.08 23.30
C VAL A 110 30.44 8.28 23.04
N ALA A 111 29.87 8.36 21.85
CA ALA A 111 28.89 9.39 21.56
C ALA A 111 27.65 9.12 22.40
N GLU A 112 27.23 10.09 23.22
CA GLU A 112 25.95 10.03 23.90
C GLU A 112 24.86 9.79 22.84
N LYS A 113 24.06 8.75 23.08
CA LYS A 113 22.88 8.47 22.28
C LYS A 113 22.00 9.70 22.39
N ARG A 114 21.92 10.50 21.31
CA ARG A 114 20.81 11.43 21.17
C ARG A 114 19.56 10.58 21.02
N VAL A 115 18.96 10.24 22.15
CA VAL A 115 17.54 9.93 22.19
C VAL A 115 16.89 11.26 21.81
N LEU A 116 16.36 11.33 20.59
CA LEU A 116 15.37 12.34 20.30
C LEU A 116 14.25 12.08 21.31
N ASN A 117 14.19 12.87 22.38
CA ASN A 117 13.00 13.00 23.19
C ASN A 117 11.99 13.72 22.29
N LEU A 118 11.40 12.97 21.36
CA LEU A 118 10.17 13.39 20.72
C LEU A 118 9.18 13.60 21.87
N PRO A 119 8.43 14.73 21.88
CA PRO A 119 7.31 14.87 22.80
C PRO A 119 6.49 13.58 22.73
N LYS A 120 6.15 13.01 23.89
CA LYS A 120 5.28 11.84 23.95
C LYS A 120 3.89 12.29 23.50
N GLU A 121 3.64 12.21 22.21
CA GLU A 121 2.32 12.45 21.63
C GLU A 121 1.40 11.35 22.17
N GLU A 122 0.44 11.74 23.00
CA GLU A 122 -0.60 10.85 23.49
C GLU A 122 -1.83 10.99 22.60
N VAL A 123 -2.34 9.86 22.11
CA VAL A 123 -3.42 9.79 21.13
C VAL A 123 -4.65 9.09 21.69
N LEU A 124 -5.83 9.54 21.29
CA LEU A 124 -7.11 8.98 21.72
C LEU A 124 -7.30 7.57 21.13
N CYS A 125 -7.53 6.59 22.00
CA CYS A 125 -7.73 5.20 21.63
C CYS A 125 -9.03 4.64 22.21
N ALA A 126 -9.81 3.93 21.38
CA ALA A 126 -10.88 3.07 21.83
C ALA A 126 -10.35 1.64 22.06
N PRO A 127 -10.66 0.99 23.20
CA PRO A 127 -10.35 -0.42 23.42
C PRO A 127 -11.21 -1.34 22.55
N GLU A 128 -10.73 -2.56 22.30
CA GLU A 128 -11.42 -3.53 21.42
C GLU A 128 -12.89 -3.77 21.77
N VAL A 129 -13.21 -3.80 23.06
CA VAL A 129 -14.59 -3.99 23.55
C VAL A 129 -15.56 -2.94 23.03
N ASN A 130 -15.09 -1.73 22.70
CA ASN A 130 -15.94 -0.65 22.22
C ASN A 130 -16.22 -0.71 20.72
N PHE A 131 -15.32 -1.28 19.93
CA PHE A 131 -15.40 -1.23 18.47
C PHE A 131 -15.64 -2.58 17.81
N ARG A 132 -15.36 -3.70 18.50
CA ARG A 132 -15.47 -5.07 17.98
C ARG A 132 -16.80 -5.37 17.29
N ASP A 133 -17.91 -4.96 17.90
CA ASP A 133 -19.28 -5.22 17.42
C ASP A 133 -19.93 -4.01 16.73
N VAL A 134 -19.18 -2.90 16.59
CA VAL A 134 -19.66 -1.66 15.99
C VAL A 134 -19.03 -1.44 14.61
N LEU A 135 -17.71 -1.62 14.50
CA LEU A 135 -16.95 -1.43 13.26
C LEU A 135 -16.91 -2.72 12.43
N THR A 136 -18.09 -3.26 12.12
CA THR A 136 -18.25 -4.50 11.34
C THR A 136 -18.38 -4.26 9.83
N PHE A 137 -17.80 -3.16 9.34
CA PHE A 137 -17.87 -2.72 7.95
C PHE A 137 -16.51 -2.25 7.44
N GLN A 138 -16.35 -2.25 6.11
CA GLN A 138 -15.20 -1.68 5.41
C GLN A 138 -15.67 -0.48 4.60
N GLY A 139 -15.05 0.69 4.79
CA GLY A 139 -15.41 1.91 4.08
C GLY A 139 -15.98 2.98 5.02
N ILE A 140 -17.05 3.67 4.60
CA ILE A 140 -17.63 4.79 5.34
C ILE A 140 -19.11 4.54 5.68
N ASP A 141 -19.43 4.68 6.95
CA ASP A 141 -20.79 4.74 7.46
C ASP A 141 -21.17 6.21 7.81
N PRO A 142 -22.22 6.77 7.19
CA PRO A 142 -22.69 8.12 7.49
C PRO A 142 -23.29 8.30 8.89
N ASP A 143 -23.72 7.23 9.56
CA ASP A 143 -24.30 7.29 10.91
C ASP A 143 -23.21 7.43 11.99
N SER A 144 -22.44 8.50 11.85
CA SER A 144 -21.36 8.87 12.78
C SER A 144 -21.85 9.06 14.20
N THR A 145 -23.06 9.58 14.40
CA THR A 145 -23.61 9.88 15.73
C THR A 145 -23.82 8.59 16.53
N SER A 146 -24.48 7.59 15.94
CA SER A 146 -24.72 6.30 16.59
C SER A 146 -23.42 5.55 16.87
N ILE A 147 -22.52 5.52 15.88
CA ILE A 147 -21.24 4.81 15.97
C ILE A 147 -20.35 5.43 17.05
N LEU A 148 -20.13 6.75 17.01
CA LEU A 148 -19.29 7.44 17.99
C LEU A 148 -19.88 7.34 19.39
N LYS A 149 -21.21 7.45 19.56
CA LYS A 149 -21.84 7.25 20.86
C LYS A 149 -21.50 5.87 21.42
N ARG A 150 -21.61 4.80 20.63
CA ARG A 150 -21.31 3.43 21.09
C ARG A 150 -19.82 3.24 21.44
N ILE A 151 -18.93 3.77 20.61
CA ILE A 151 -17.47 3.60 20.76
C ILE A 151 -16.91 4.47 21.90
N LEU A 152 -17.46 5.67 22.12
CA LEU A 152 -16.97 6.62 23.13
C LEU A 152 -17.63 6.47 24.50
N THR A 153 -18.85 5.91 24.57
CA THR A 153 -19.61 5.80 25.85
C THR A 153 -19.38 4.47 26.57
N SER A 154 -19.21 3.37 25.83
CA SER A 154 -18.79 2.08 26.42
C SER A 154 -17.33 2.23 26.85
N HIS A 155 -16.89 1.70 28.00
CA HIS A 155 -15.53 1.79 28.57
C HIS A 155 -14.68 3.00 28.13
N ALA A 156 -14.46 3.97 29.02
CA ALA A 156 -13.83 5.25 28.69
C ALA A 156 -12.60 5.12 27.76
N PRO A 157 -12.63 5.76 26.57
CA PRO A 157 -11.46 5.90 25.70
C PRO A 157 -10.28 6.48 26.50
N THR A 158 -9.07 6.03 26.16
CA THR A 158 -7.86 6.44 26.87
C THR A 158 -6.87 7.10 25.93
N TYR A 159 -6.09 8.02 26.48
CA TYR A 159 -4.94 8.59 25.81
C TYR A 159 -3.73 7.69 26.06
N ILE A 160 -3.14 7.18 24.97
CA ILE A 160 -2.01 6.26 25.00
C ILE A 160 -0.87 6.89 24.19
N ALA A 161 0.38 6.66 24.58
CA ALA A 161 1.52 7.07 23.78
C ALA A 161 1.42 6.51 22.35
N ARG A 162 1.54 7.38 21.34
CA ARG A 162 1.40 7.01 19.92
C ARG A 162 2.26 5.81 19.52
N THR A 163 3.52 5.79 19.96
CA THR A 163 4.45 4.68 19.68
C THR A 163 3.96 3.34 20.22
N GLU A 164 3.23 3.35 21.33
CA GLU A 164 2.60 2.13 21.87
C GLU A 164 1.34 1.78 21.07
N ALA A 165 0.46 2.76 20.84
CA ALA A 165 -0.78 2.56 20.10
C ALA A 165 -0.56 2.04 18.67
N GLU A 166 0.52 2.45 18.00
CA GLU A 166 0.91 1.98 16.67
C GLU A 166 1.29 0.49 16.60
N THR A 167 1.49 -0.17 17.75
CA THR A 167 1.85 -1.60 17.83
C THR A 167 0.74 -2.49 18.39
N ARG A 168 -0.38 -1.90 18.81
CA ARG A 168 -1.49 -2.56 19.49
C ARG A 168 -2.68 -2.78 18.56
N ASP A 169 -3.04 -4.04 18.35
CA ASP A 169 -4.24 -4.41 17.57
C ASP A 169 -5.52 -4.45 18.43
N ASP A 170 -5.39 -4.35 19.76
CA ASP A 170 -6.49 -4.29 20.73
C ASP A 170 -6.98 -2.85 21.02
N ALA A 171 -6.39 -1.86 20.34
CA ALA A 171 -6.72 -0.45 20.45
C ALA A 171 -6.88 0.17 19.05
N LYS A 172 -7.94 0.95 18.86
CA LYS A 172 -8.13 1.77 17.65
C LYS A 172 -7.93 3.24 17.98
N GLN A 173 -6.91 3.83 17.36
CA GLN A 173 -6.57 5.24 17.40
C GLN A 173 -7.57 6.05 16.58
N PHE A 174 -8.04 7.17 17.14
CA PHE A 174 -8.90 8.10 16.40
C PHE A 174 -8.06 9.03 15.53
N ILE A 175 -8.47 9.11 14.26
CA ILE A 175 -7.96 10.03 13.26
C ILE A 175 -9.10 10.96 12.85
N THR A 176 -8.78 12.21 12.54
CA THR A 176 -9.71 13.07 11.81
C THR A 176 -9.34 13.07 10.33
N TYR A 177 -10.34 13.10 9.44
CA TYR A 177 -10.11 13.15 8.00
C TYR A 177 -11.02 14.22 7.39
N VAL A 178 -10.47 15.37 7.06
CA VAL A 178 -11.21 16.59 6.79
C VAL A 178 -11.14 16.96 5.31
N LEU A 179 -12.30 16.98 4.67
CA LEU A 179 -12.48 17.45 3.31
C LEU A 179 -12.66 18.98 3.33
N VAL A 180 -11.93 19.72 2.50
CA VAL A 180 -12.08 21.18 2.40
C VAL A 180 -12.85 21.52 1.13
N GLN A 181 -14.01 22.18 1.29
CA GLN A 181 -14.91 22.48 0.17
C GLN A 181 -15.27 23.97 0.11
N CYS A 182 -15.32 24.52 -1.10
CA CYS A 182 -15.77 25.87 -1.39
C CYS A 182 -16.78 25.86 -2.54
N GLY A 183 -18.08 25.95 -2.22
CA GLY A 183 -19.14 25.74 -3.20
C GLY A 183 -19.03 24.36 -3.84
N GLU A 184 -18.99 24.27 -5.16
CA GLU A 184 -18.79 23.02 -5.91
C GLU A 184 -17.32 22.66 -6.12
N ARG A 185 -16.39 23.27 -5.37
CA ARG A 185 -14.96 22.98 -5.49
C ARG A 185 -14.43 22.22 -4.30
N LEU A 186 -13.79 21.09 -4.56
CA LEU A 186 -13.17 20.23 -3.55
C LEU A 186 -11.65 20.37 -3.60
N LEU A 187 -11.02 20.64 -2.45
CA LEU A 187 -9.57 20.73 -2.37
C LEU A 187 -8.94 19.34 -2.42
N PHE A 188 -7.85 19.20 -3.17
CA PHE A 188 -7.02 18.01 -3.18
C PHE A 188 -5.54 18.38 -3.20
N PHE A 189 -4.70 17.45 -2.80
CA PHE A 189 -3.26 17.61 -2.82
C PHE A 189 -2.55 16.36 -3.31
N LYS A 190 -1.28 16.49 -3.65
CA LYS A 190 -0.41 15.34 -3.98
C LYS A 190 0.63 15.15 -2.88
N ARG A 191 0.75 13.93 -2.35
CA ARG A 191 1.78 13.60 -1.35
C ARG A 191 3.17 13.50 -1.97
N SER A 192 4.17 13.86 -1.18
CA SER A 192 5.59 13.59 -1.45
C SER A 192 5.88 12.14 -1.12
N TYR A 193 6.28 11.35 -2.11
CA TYR A 193 6.50 9.91 -2.04
C TYR A 193 7.28 9.43 -0.79
N LEU A 194 6.69 8.49 -0.04
CA LEU A 194 7.41 7.58 0.85
C LEU A 194 6.70 6.21 0.96
N SER A 195 6.92 5.32 -0.01
CA SER A 195 7.16 3.87 0.16
C SER A 195 6.95 3.13 -1.17
N ARG A 196 8.06 2.60 -1.70
CA ARG A 196 8.18 2.04 -3.06
C ARG A 196 7.45 0.70 -3.31
N ALA A 197 6.78 0.14 -2.32
CA ALA A 197 6.32 -1.26 -2.39
C ALA A 197 4.90 -1.42 -2.98
N ALA A 198 3.97 -0.48 -2.74
CA ALA A 198 2.57 -0.56 -3.18
C ALA A 198 2.15 0.58 -4.14
N GLU A 199 3.11 1.39 -4.58
CA GLU A 199 2.93 2.65 -5.30
C GLU A 199 2.25 2.48 -6.67
N PHE A 200 2.42 1.33 -7.33
CA PHE A 200 1.88 1.12 -8.68
C PHE A 200 0.35 0.90 -8.71
N LEU A 201 -0.28 0.65 -7.56
CA LEU A 201 -1.73 0.36 -7.46
C LEU A 201 -2.55 1.47 -6.80
N ARG A 202 -1.90 2.46 -6.18
CA ARG A 202 -2.58 3.50 -5.37
C ARG A 202 -2.23 4.88 -5.89
N GLY A 203 -3.27 5.66 -6.19
CA GLY A 203 -3.15 7.02 -6.66
C GLY A 203 -2.43 7.94 -5.67
N SER A 204 -1.84 9.03 -6.19
CA SER A 204 -1.05 9.98 -5.40
C SER A 204 -1.86 11.20 -4.92
N LYS A 205 -3.09 11.37 -5.42
CA LYS A 205 -3.98 12.48 -5.04
C LYS A 205 -4.72 12.11 -3.75
N CYS A 206 -4.79 13.07 -2.84
CA CYS A 206 -5.48 12.98 -1.55
C CYS A 206 -6.49 14.13 -1.45
N ILE A 207 -7.72 13.89 -0.96
CA ILE A 207 -8.73 14.94 -0.76
C ILE A 207 -9.01 15.27 0.71
N GLY A 208 -8.53 14.45 1.64
CA GLY A 208 -8.67 14.70 3.07
C GLY A 208 -7.34 14.99 3.75
N PHE A 209 -7.40 15.96 4.64
CA PHE A 209 -6.35 16.43 5.54
C PHE A 209 -6.61 15.87 6.93
N GLY A 210 -5.57 15.55 7.70
CA GLY A 210 -5.82 15.02 9.03
C GLY A 210 -4.71 14.23 9.68
N GLY A 211 -4.95 13.91 10.94
CA GLY A 211 -4.00 13.26 11.83
C GLY A 211 -4.65 12.77 13.11
N HIS A 212 -3.81 12.42 14.07
CA HIS A 212 -4.21 11.81 15.32
C HIS A 212 -4.89 12.81 16.25
N VAL A 213 -5.94 12.35 16.94
CA VAL A 213 -6.56 13.11 18.03
C VAL A 213 -5.64 13.03 19.24
N SER A 214 -5.06 14.16 19.64
CA SER A 214 -4.12 14.23 20.75
C SER A 214 -4.82 14.60 22.06
N ALA A 215 -4.23 14.25 23.20
CA ALA A 215 -4.67 14.73 24.51
C ALA A 215 -4.74 16.27 24.59
N ALA A 216 -3.90 16.96 23.81
CA ALA A 216 -3.89 18.42 23.72
C ALA A 216 -5.10 19.01 22.97
N ASP A 217 -5.88 18.19 22.26
CA ASP A 217 -7.08 18.63 21.55
C ASP A 217 -8.32 18.73 22.46
N VAL A 218 -8.23 18.23 23.70
CA VAL A 218 -9.31 18.33 24.68
C VAL A 218 -9.18 19.60 25.50
N ASP A 219 -10.23 20.40 25.48
CA ASP A 219 -10.48 21.54 26.35
C ASP A 219 -11.75 21.33 27.20
N MET A 220 -12.08 22.30 28.06
CA MET A 220 -13.25 22.23 28.95
C MET A 220 -14.60 22.10 28.21
N TRP A 221 -14.65 22.38 26.90
CA TRP A 221 -15.88 22.43 26.09
C TRP A 221 -15.98 21.28 25.07
N SER A 222 -14.90 20.51 24.87
CA SER A 222 -14.79 19.40 23.91
C SER A 222 -14.80 18.02 24.58
N HIS A 223 -15.22 17.95 25.84
CA HIS A 223 -15.39 16.67 26.53
C HIS A 223 -16.45 15.76 25.89
N GLU A 224 -17.47 16.34 25.24
CA GLU A 224 -18.54 15.56 24.60
C GLU A 224 -18.08 14.80 23.35
N ASP A 225 -17.09 15.31 22.62
CA ASP A 225 -16.53 14.68 21.41
C ASP A 225 -15.06 14.29 21.56
N TYR A 226 -14.50 14.34 22.78
CA TYR A 226 -13.13 13.98 23.10
C TYR A 226 -12.08 14.72 22.24
N GLY A 227 -12.35 15.97 21.85
CA GLY A 227 -11.41 16.77 21.06
C GLY A 227 -11.39 16.44 19.57
N LEU A 228 -12.32 15.63 19.05
CA LEU A 228 -12.40 15.27 17.63
C LEU A 228 -12.52 16.49 16.72
N ALA A 229 -13.41 17.43 17.02
CA ALA A 229 -13.56 18.64 16.21
C ALA A 229 -12.35 19.58 16.33
N ALA A 230 -11.72 19.67 17.51
CA ALA A 230 -10.54 20.48 17.73
C ALA A 230 -9.33 19.94 16.94
N CYS A 231 -9.10 18.63 16.98
CA CYS A 231 -8.11 17.93 16.17
C CYS A 231 -8.29 18.23 14.68
N ALA A 232 -9.52 18.08 14.16
CA ALA A 232 -9.82 18.34 12.75
C ALA A 232 -9.42 19.76 12.31
N ARG A 233 -9.63 20.77 13.17
CA ARG A 233 -9.26 22.16 12.89
C ARG A 233 -7.76 22.40 13.02
N ARG A 234 -7.11 21.78 14.01
CA ARG A 234 -5.66 21.86 14.23
C ARG A 234 -4.91 21.28 13.04
N GLU A 235 -5.24 20.07 12.62
CA GLU A 235 -4.62 19.37 11.49
C GLU A 235 -4.74 20.19 10.18
N LEU A 236 -5.91 20.77 9.92
CA LEU A 236 -6.08 21.69 8.78
C LEU A 236 -5.15 22.91 8.85
N ALA A 237 -4.99 23.51 10.03
CA ALA A 237 -4.14 24.68 10.23
C ALA A 237 -2.64 24.37 10.17
N GLU A 238 -2.24 23.11 10.38
CA GLU A 238 -0.88 22.62 10.22
C GLU A 238 -0.55 22.27 8.76
N GLU A 239 -1.46 21.57 8.06
CA GLU A 239 -1.21 21.10 6.70
C GLU A 239 -1.47 22.17 5.62
N ILE A 240 -2.34 23.15 5.89
CA ILE A 240 -2.72 24.21 4.95
C ILE A 240 -2.35 25.58 5.52
N SER A 241 -1.83 26.48 4.68
CA SER A 241 -1.50 27.84 5.07
C SER A 241 -2.21 28.87 4.18
N LEU A 242 -2.85 29.86 4.79
CA LEU A 242 -3.35 31.04 4.09
C LEU A 242 -2.20 32.04 3.91
N GLN A 243 -1.67 32.14 2.69
CA GLN A 243 -0.56 33.04 2.39
C GLN A 243 -1.08 34.37 1.85
N ASP A 244 -0.72 35.45 2.54
CA ASP A 244 -0.86 36.82 2.06
C ASP A 244 0.55 37.39 1.83
N ARG A 245 0.84 37.77 0.58
CA ARG A 245 2.17 38.24 0.15
C ARG A 245 2.61 39.52 0.88
N SER A 246 1.66 40.26 1.46
CA SER A 246 1.90 41.49 2.21
C SER A 246 2.16 41.25 3.71
N SER A 247 2.00 40.02 4.21
CA SER A 247 1.98 39.70 5.64
C SER A 247 3.20 38.88 6.09
N THR A 248 3.59 39.04 7.35
CA THR A 248 4.67 38.24 7.96
C THR A 248 4.24 36.78 8.15
N PRO A 249 5.19 35.81 8.21
CA PRO A 249 4.86 34.40 8.45
C PRO A 249 3.99 34.17 9.69
N ALA A 250 4.30 34.83 10.81
CA ALA A 250 3.52 34.73 12.04
C ALA A 250 2.10 35.35 11.92
N ALA A 251 1.90 36.32 11.04
CA ALA A 251 0.58 36.84 10.74
C ALA A 251 -0.23 35.87 9.86
N ASN A 252 0.44 35.21 8.89
CA ASN A 252 -0.18 34.17 8.05
C ASN A 252 -0.62 32.96 8.89
N THR A 253 0.20 32.50 9.84
CA THR A 253 -0.19 31.43 10.78
C THR A 253 -1.42 31.80 11.58
N ARG A 254 -1.46 33.00 12.18
CA ARG A 254 -2.63 33.46 12.95
C ARG A 254 -3.90 33.57 12.09
N LYS A 255 -3.79 34.11 10.87
CA LYS A 255 -4.91 34.18 9.91
C LYS A 255 -5.42 32.78 9.53
N THR A 256 -4.51 31.84 9.34
CA THR A 256 -4.83 30.44 9.01
C THR A 256 -5.59 29.74 10.14
N ILE A 257 -5.07 29.84 11.37
CA ILE A 257 -5.72 29.27 12.57
C ILE A 257 -7.12 29.86 12.71
N ARG A 258 -7.25 31.18 12.62
CA ARG A 258 -8.54 31.87 12.74
C ARG A 258 -9.54 31.41 11.67
N LEU A 259 -9.09 31.28 10.40
CA LEU A 259 -9.92 30.77 9.33
C LEU A 259 -10.50 29.40 9.69
N PHE A 260 -9.66 28.43 10.05
CA PHE A 260 -10.11 27.07 10.33
C PHE A 260 -10.85 26.92 11.67
N GLN A 261 -10.74 27.88 12.59
CA GLN A 261 -11.59 27.96 13.77
C GLN A 261 -13.02 28.42 13.45
N GLU A 262 -13.18 29.35 12.51
CA GLU A 262 -14.47 29.98 12.20
C GLU A 262 -15.28 29.23 11.13
N VAL A 263 -14.64 28.43 10.27
CA VAL A 263 -15.36 27.69 9.22
C VAL A 263 -16.36 26.68 9.80
N PRO A 264 -17.56 26.56 9.19
CA PRO A 264 -18.48 25.48 9.53
C PRO A 264 -17.81 24.12 9.30
N LEU A 265 -17.86 23.27 10.32
CA LEU A 265 -17.33 21.92 10.28
C LEU A 265 -18.49 20.93 10.41
N GLU A 266 -18.71 20.14 9.37
CA GLU A 266 -19.80 19.18 9.27
C GLU A 266 -19.23 17.76 9.40
N ARG A 267 -19.80 16.96 10.30
CA ARG A 267 -19.42 15.54 10.44
C ARG A 267 -20.16 14.69 9.40
N LEU A 268 -19.42 14.04 8.52
CA LEU A 268 -19.98 13.28 7.40
C LEU A 268 -20.15 11.78 7.69
N GLY A 269 -19.30 11.20 8.55
CA GLY A 269 -19.32 9.76 8.79
C GLY A 269 -18.12 9.24 9.59
N VAL A 270 -18.12 7.93 9.82
CA VAL A 270 -16.99 7.18 10.37
C VAL A 270 -16.42 6.26 9.29
N LEU A 271 -15.11 6.33 9.09
CA LEU A 271 -14.35 5.52 8.15
C LEU A 271 -13.62 4.41 8.92
N ASN A 272 -13.88 3.16 8.54
CA ASN A 272 -13.16 1.99 9.02
C ASN A 272 -12.44 1.31 7.85
N ASP A 273 -11.15 1.02 8.05
CA ASP A 273 -10.32 0.34 7.05
C ASP A 273 -9.40 -0.71 7.68
N ASP A 274 -9.83 -1.96 7.76
CA ASP A 274 -8.97 -3.03 8.31
C ASP A 274 -8.15 -3.78 7.25
N SER A 275 -8.09 -3.23 6.02
CA SER A 275 -7.39 -3.84 4.88
C SER A 275 -5.85 -3.71 4.94
N SER A 276 -5.33 -2.99 5.93
CA SER A 276 -3.90 -2.82 6.18
C SER A 276 -3.61 -2.85 7.69
N GLU A 277 -2.38 -3.18 8.08
CA GLU A 277 -1.96 -3.17 9.50
C GLU A 277 -2.18 -1.80 10.15
N VAL A 278 -1.83 -0.73 9.43
CA VAL A 278 -2.07 0.64 9.91
C VAL A 278 -3.57 0.85 10.09
N GLY A 279 -4.38 0.56 9.06
CA GLY A 279 -5.81 0.79 9.14
C GLY A 279 -6.53 0.01 10.25
N ARG A 280 -6.06 -1.21 10.59
CA ARG A 280 -6.60 -1.98 11.75
C ARG A 280 -6.52 -1.25 13.06
N ARG A 281 -5.46 -0.46 13.23
CA ARG A 281 -5.20 0.31 14.44
C ARG A 281 -5.82 1.70 14.41
N HIS A 282 -6.54 2.06 13.35
CA HIS A 282 -7.13 3.40 13.20
C HIS A 282 -8.62 3.34 12.89
N VAL A 283 -9.33 4.38 13.31
CA VAL A 283 -10.69 4.71 12.89
C VAL A 283 -10.71 6.21 12.61
N ALA A 284 -11.25 6.61 11.47
CA ALA A 284 -11.28 8.02 11.10
C ALA A 284 -12.69 8.61 11.20
N VAL A 285 -12.79 9.80 11.78
CA VAL A 285 -14.02 10.61 11.69
C VAL A 285 -13.88 11.57 10.53
N VAL A 286 -14.77 11.41 9.54
CA VAL A 286 -14.74 12.20 8.32
C VAL A 286 -15.51 13.49 8.55
N TYR A 287 -14.85 14.61 8.32
CA TYR A 287 -15.42 15.95 8.39
C TYR A 287 -15.39 16.64 7.04
N ARG A 288 -16.24 17.66 6.89
CA ARG A 288 -16.19 18.64 5.82
C ARG A 288 -16.08 20.04 6.40
N ALA A 289 -15.04 20.76 6.02
CA ALA A 289 -14.85 22.17 6.33
C ALA A 289 -15.34 23.04 5.16
N TRP A 290 -16.27 23.94 5.44
CA TRP A 290 -16.87 24.83 4.44
C TRP A 290 -16.18 26.18 4.38
N ILE A 291 -15.58 26.51 3.24
CA ILE A 291 -15.04 27.84 2.96
C ILE A 291 -16.03 28.60 2.08
N SER A 292 -16.62 29.67 2.62
CA SER A 292 -17.66 30.44 1.91
C SER A 292 -17.11 31.36 0.81
N ASP A 293 -15.88 31.86 0.96
CA ASP A 293 -15.30 32.83 0.02
C ASP A 293 -14.18 32.21 -0.84
N TRP A 294 -14.41 32.17 -2.15
CA TRP A 294 -13.42 31.70 -3.12
C TRP A 294 -12.15 32.57 -3.15
N ASN A 295 -12.22 33.86 -2.82
CA ASN A 295 -11.05 34.73 -2.76
C ASN A 295 -10.10 34.37 -1.63
N ILE A 296 -10.60 33.74 -0.57
CA ILE A 296 -9.80 33.16 0.50
C ILE A 296 -9.30 31.78 0.06
N ALA A 297 -10.21 30.93 -0.44
CA ALA A 297 -9.90 29.57 -0.86
C ALA A 297 -8.75 29.49 -1.89
N LYS A 298 -8.73 30.39 -2.88
CA LYS A 298 -7.68 30.44 -3.92
C LYS A 298 -6.31 30.90 -3.41
N LYS A 299 -6.24 31.49 -2.21
CA LYS A 299 -4.99 31.93 -1.57
C LYS A 299 -4.40 30.86 -0.65
N LEU A 300 -5.11 29.74 -0.45
CA LEU A 300 -4.57 28.63 0.30
C LEU A 300 -3.36 28.05 -0.44
N MET A 301 -2.34 27.70 0.35
CA MET A 301 -1.11 27.08 -0.09
C MET A 301 -0.78 25.95 0.87
N LYS A 302 0.18 25.10 0.51
CA LYS A 302 0.67 24.06 1.42
C LYS A 302 1.28 24.67 2.69
N GLY A 303 0.93 24.14 3.84
CA GLY A 303 1.58 24.38 5.13
C GLY A 303 2.70 23.37 5.39
N ASP A 304 2.54 22.13 4.93
CA ASP A 304 3.52 21.06 5.12
C ASP A 304 4.45 20.84 3.90
N SER A 305 5.72 20.56 4.19
CA SER A 305 6.72 20.03 3.27
C SER A 305 6.34 18.70 2.62
N SER A 306 5.58 17.85 3.31
CA SER A 306 5.10 16.55 2.81
C SER A 306 4.12 16.70 1.65
N ILE A 307 3.52 17.87 1.48
CA ILE A 307 2.61 18.19 0.39
C ILE A 307 3.42 18.77 -0.79
N LYS A 308 3.28 18.17 -1.99
CA LYS A 308 3.91 18.70 -3.20
C LYS A 308 3.20 19.94 -3.75
N GLY A 309 1.88 19.99 -3.57
CA GLY A 309 1.03 21.10 -3.97
C GLY A 309 -0.44 20.78 -3.74
N ILE A 310 -1.25 21.84 -3.69
CA ILE A 310 -2.70 21.76 -3.53
C ILE A 310 -3.39 22.31 -4.79
N ASN A 311 -4.53 21.75 -5.15
CA ASN A 311 -5.34 22.14 -6.29
C ASN A 311 -6.82 21.89 -5.98
N TRP A 312 -7.71 22.37 -6.83
CA TRP A 312 -9.16 22.22 -6.66
C TRP A 312 -9.75 21.38 -7.79
N ILE A 313 -10.72 20.55 -7.44
CA ILE A 313 -11.59 19.83 -8.37
C ILE A 313 -12.90 20.60 -8.47
N ASP A 314 -13.37 20.87 -9.67
CA ASP A 314 -14.73 21.41 -9.92
C ASP A 314 -15.72 20.24 -10.05
N LEU A 315 -16.51 19.99 -9.00
CA LEU A 315 -17.44 18.86 -8.93
C LEU A 315 -18.56 18.92 -9.97
N SER A 316 -18.79 20.08 -10.59
CA SER A 316 -19.83 20.26 -11.62
C SER A 316 -19.34 19.98 -13.04
N LYS A 317 -18.02 20.05 -13.26
CA LYS A 317 -17.41 20.01 -14.61
C LYS A 317 -16.39 18.90 -14.78
N ASP A 318 -15.61 18.64 -13.75
CA ASP A 318 -14.50 17.71 -13.84
C ASP A 318 -15.02 16.27 -13.76
N THR A 319 -14.57 15.43 -14.68
CA THR A 319 -14.74 13.98 -14.57
C THR A 319 -13.49 13.38 -13.98
N LEU A 320 -13.61 12.74 -12.82
CA LEU A 320 -12.47 12.17 -12.12
C LEU A 320 -12.28 10.69 -12.44
N ASP A 321 -11.03 10.31 -12.63
CA ASP A 321 -10.63 8.91 -12.53
C ASP A 321 -10.28 8.59 -11.07
N ILE A 322 -11.08 7.69 -10.48
CA ILE A 322 -10.92 7.29 -9.10
C ILE A 322 -9.57 6.61 -8.81
N ALA A 323 -8.94 5.99 -9.81
CA ALA A 323 -7.65 5.32 -9.64
C ALA A 323 -6.51 6.31 -9.35
N ASP A 324 -6.68 7.60 -9.66
CA ASP A 324 -5.68 8.64 -9.38
C ASP A 324 -5.60 9.02 -7.89
N PHE A 325 -6.57 8.59 -7.08
CA PHE A 325 -6.69 8.93 -5.67
C PHE A 325 -6.27 7.77 -4.76
N GLU A 326 -5.78 8.12 -3.57
CA GLU A 326 -5.52 7.14 -2.52
C GLU A 326 -6.83 6.57 -1.94
N TYR A 327 -6.74 5.43 -1.25
CA TYR A 327 -7.91 4.62 -0.93
C TYR A 327 -8.98 5.35 -0.09
N TRP A 328 -8.62 6.11 0.95
CA TRP A 328 -9.60 6.83 1.77
C TRP A 328 -10.27 7.97 1.00
N SER A 329 -9.51 8.64 0.14
CA SER A 329 -10.02 9.60 -0.84
C SER A 329 -11.01 8.95 -1.80
N GLN A 330 -10.72 7.74 -2.28
CA GLN A 330 -11.66 6.99 -3.13
C GLN A 330 -12.97 6.68 -2.39
N LEU A 331 -12.90 6.27 -1.12
CA LEU A 331 -14.08 6.02 -0.29
C LEU A 331 -14.94 7.28 -0.16
N CYS A 332 -14.31 8.42 0.17
CA CYS A 332 -15.00 9.71 0.31
C CYS A 332 -15.62 10.17 -1.02
N LEU A 333 -14.91 10.04 -2.14
CA LEU A 333 -15.42 10.40 -3.47
C LEU A 333 -16.63 9.54 -3.86
N ARG A 334 -16.56 8.21 -3.69
CA ARG A 334 -17.70 7.33 -4.00
C ARG A 334 -18.91 7.60 -3.12
N LYS A 335 -18.69 7.89 -1.84
CA LYS A 335 -19.76 8.05 -0.86
C LYS A 335 -20.46 9.41 -0.98
N PHE A 336 -19.69 10.49 -1.12
CA PHE A 336 -20.19 11.85 -1.00
C PHE A 336 -20.27 12.60 -2.34
N TYR A 337 -19.53 12.17 -3.36
CA TYR A 337 -19.49 12.84 -4.67
C TYR A 337 -19.61 11.87 -5.87
N PRO A 338 -20.58 10.93 -5.87
CA PRO A 338 -20.66 9.89 -6.89
C PRO A 338 -20.89 10.42 -8.32
N SER A 339 -21.56 11.57 -8.48
CA SER A 339 -21.87 12.17 -9.79
C SER A 339 -20.63 12.65 -10.56
N THR A 340 -19.56 12.99 -9.85
CA THR A 340 -18.29 13.50 -10.41
C THR A 340 -17.42 12.35 -10.95
N LEU A 341 -17.76 11.11 -10.61
CA LEU A 341 -16.99 9.93 -10.94
C LEU A 341 -17.43 9.34 -12.27
N VAL A 342 -16.46 9.01 -13.11
CA VAL A 342 -16.75 8.17 -14.29
C VAL A 342 -17.02 6.76 -13.77
N ALA A 343 -18.28 6.33 -13.80
CA ALA A 343 -18.70 4.96 -13.47
C ALA A 343 -18.31 3.94 -14.56
N LYS A 344 -17.06 3.99 -15.00
CA LYS A 344 -16.42 2.97 -15.84
C LYS A 344 -15.21 2.45 -15.08
N ALA A 345 -15.01 1.13 -15.08
CA ALA A 345 -13.76 0.58 -14.60
C ALA A 345 -12.62 1.08 -15.52
N ARG A 346 -11.56 1.62 -14.91
CA ARG A 346 -10.36 2.00 -15.68
C ARG A 346 -9.73 0.73 -16.24
N LEU A 347 -9.32 0.80 -17.49
CA LEU A 347 -8.54 -0.24 -18.15
C LEU A 347 -7.19 0.36 -18.51
N GLN A 348 -6.12 -0.28 -18.05
CA GLN A 348 -4.76 0.07 -18.45
C GLN A 348 -4.14 -1.11 -19.18
N VAL A 349 -3.96 -0.97 -20.49
CA VAL A 349 -3.24 -1.95 -21.30
C VAL A 349 -1.75 -1.57 -21.29
N LEU A 350 -0.93 -2.43 -20.69
CA LEU A 350 0.51 -2.24 -20.58
C LEU A 350 1.24 -2.86 -21.77
N ASN A 351 0.76 -4.00 -22.25
CA ASN A 351 1.26 -4.65 -23.46
C ASN A 351 0.11 -5.32 -24.23
N SER A 352 -0.30 -4.69 -25.33
CA SER A 352 -1.39 -5.19 -26.18
C SER A 352 -0.99 -6.40 -27.04
N SER A 353 0.31 -6.58 -27.36
CA SER A 353 0.73 -7.68 -28.25
C SER A 353 0.52 -9.05 -27.61
N ARG A 354 0.58 -9.12 -26.28
CA ARG A 354 0.35 -10.35 -25.51
C ARG A 354 -1.12 -10.63 -25.20
N LEU A 355 -2.02 -9.70 -25.53
CA LEU A 355 -3.45 -9.79 -25.22
C LEU A 355 -4.26 -10.02 -26.49
N THR A 356 -4.08 -11.19 -27.10
CA THR A 356 -4.83 -11.60 -28.30
C THR A 356 -5.76 -12.76 -27.97
N LYS A 357 -6.77 -12.97 -28.83
CA LYS A 357 -7.69 -14.10 -28.70
C LYS A 357 -7.01 -15.46 -28.87
N ASP A 358 -5.84 -15.50 -29.49
CA ASP A 358 -5.15 -16.75 -29.83
C ASP A 358 -4.16 -17.17 -28.72
N HIS A 359 -3.98 -16.33 -27.71
CA HIS A 359 -3.06 -16.57 -26.60
C HIS A 359 -3.73 -17.23 -25.39
N LEU A 360 -2.91 -17.88 -24.57
CA LEU A 360 -3.30 -18.30 -23.23
C LEU A 360 -3.47 -17.05 -22.34
N LEU A 361 -4.67 -16.82 -21.83
CA LEU A 361 -4.96 -15.69 -20.95
C LEU A 361 -5.01 -16.16 -19.49
N VAL A 362 -4.21 -15.53 -18.64
CA VAL A 362 -4.22 -15.75 -17.19
C VAL A 362 -4.93 -14.57 -16.53
N VAL A 363 -5.92 -14.86 -15.71
CA VAL A 363 -6.64 -13.87 -14.92
C VAL A 363 -6.26 -14.02 -13.46
N ALA A 364 -5.70 -12.95 -12.89
CA ALA A 364 -5.24 -12.88 -11.51
C ALA A 364 -5.92 -11.72 -10.77
N GLY A 365 -6.09 -11.87 -9.46
CA GLY A 365 -6.70 -10.87 -8.60
C GLY A 365 -6.93 -11.42 -7.20
N ARG A 366 -7.07 -10.53 -6.20
CA ARG A 366 -7.34 -10.92 -4.81
C ARG A 366 -8.73 -11.53 -4.66
N VAL A 367 -9.00 -12.16 -3.52
CA VAL A 367 -10.38 -12.56 -3.16
C VAL A 367 -11.32 -11.36 -3.23
N GLY A 368 -12.52 -11.57 -3.79
CA GLY A 368 -13.53 -10.52 -3.95
C GLY A 368 -13.31 -9.60 -5.16
N SER A 369 -12.23 -9.77 -5.93
CA SER A 369 -11.92 -8.86 -7.06
C SER A 369 -12.84 -8.95 -8.28
N GLY A 370 -13.55 -10.07 -8.44
CA GLY A 370 -14.29 -10.38 -9.67
C GLY A 370 -13.50 -11.19 -10.70
N LYS A 371 -12.35 -11.78 -10.31
CA LYS A 371 -11.51 -12.58 -11.22
C LYS A 371 -12.21 -13.79 -11.83
N SER A 372 -13.02 -14.52 -11.05
CA SER A 372 -13.68 -15.73 -11.54
C SER A 372 -14.83 -15.39 -12.48
N GLU A 373 -15.53 -14.30 -12.19
CA GLU A 373 -16.55 -13.70 -13.04
C GLU A 373 -15.92 -13.19 -14.34
N THR A 374 -14.73 -12.57 -14.29
CA THR A 374 -13.98 -12.12 -15.48
C THR A 374 -13.57 -13.30 -16.36
N SER A 375 -13.00 -14.35 -15.77
CA SER A 375 -12.58 -15.53 -16.51
C SER A 375 -13.76 -16.22 -17.20
N THR A 376 -14.89 -16.31 -16.49
CA THR A 376 -16.14 -16.86 -17.06
C THR A 376 -16.65 -15.99 -18.21
N TYR A 377 -16.68 -14.67 -17.99
CA TYR A 377 -17.13 -13.70 -18.99
C TYR A 377 -16.29 -13.76 -20.28
N LEU A 378 -14.96 -13.72 -20.13
CA LEU A 378 -14.04 -13.82 -21.27
C LEU A 378 -14.14 -15.19 -21.95
N GLY A 379 -14.36 -16.25 -21.18
CA GLY A 379 -14.51 -17.62 -21.72
C GLY A 379 -15.73 -17.74 -22.61
N GLU A 380 -16.88 -17.23 -22.17
CA GLU A 380 -18.10 -17.18 -22.96
C GLU A 380 -17.94 -16.30 -24.21
N ARG A 381 -17.33 -15.11 -24.07
CA ARG A 381 -17.18 -14.17 -25.19
C ARG A 381 -16.21 -14.63 -26.26
N LEU A 382 -15.11 -15.27 -25.87
CA LEU A 382 -14.09 -15.75 -26.80
C LEU A 382 -14.33 -17.20 -27.23
N SER A 383 -15.34 -17.88 -26.64
CA SER A 383 -15.56 -19.33 -26.79
C SER A 383 -14.35 -20.17 -26.35
N HIS A 384 -13.66 -19.71 -25.31
CA HIS A 384 -12.46 -20.36 -24.76
C HIS A 384 -12.78 -21.12 -23.47
N PRO A 385 -12.25 -22.35 -23.30
CA PRO A 385 -12.44 -23.11 -22.07
C PRO A 385 -11.72 -22.42 -20.89
N VAL A 386 -12.37 -22.46 -19.73
CA VAL A 386 -11.85 -21.88 -18.48
C VAL A 386 -11.26 -22.96 -17.59
N ILE A 387 -9.97 -22.83 -17.29
CA ILE A 387 -9.22 -23.71 -16.39
C ILE A 387 -9.20 -23.08 -15.00
N ARG A 388 -9.83 -23.72 -14.01
CA ARG A 388 -9.85 -23.25 -12.62
C ARG A 388 -8.70 -23.85 -11.83
N THR A 389 -7.71 -23.04 -11.47
CA THR A 389 -6.52 -23.51 -10.74
C THR A 389 -6.87 -24.08 -9.36
N GLY A 390 -7.92 -23.58 -8.71
CA GLY A 390 -8.36 -24.08 -7.40
C GLY A 390 -8.74 -25.57 -7.41
N GLU A 391 -9.35 -26.05 -8.50
CA GLU A 391 -9.68 -27.47 -8.66
C GLU A 391 -8.43 -28.30 -8.95
N LEU A 392 -7.49 -27.75 -9.72
CA LEU A 392 -6.21 -28.41 -9.99
C LEU A 392 -5.37 -28.56 -8.73
N VAL A 393 -5.26 -27.51 -7.92
CA VAL A 393 -4.55 -27.54 -6.63
C VAL A 393 -5.19 -28.56 -5.71
N ARG A 394 -6.54 -28.60 -5.63
CA ARG A 394 -7.26 -29.61 -4.85
C ARG A 394 -6.87 -31.03 -5.29
N ASN A 395 -6.88 -31.32 -6.59
CA ASN A 395 -6.52 -32.63 -7.13
C ASN A 395 -5.04 -32.97 -6.89
N LEU A 396 -4.13 -32.00 -7.02
CA LEU A 396 -2.68 -32.21 -6.83
C LEU A 396 -2.30 -32.50 -5.37
N MET A 397 -3.12 -32.01 -4.44
CA MET A 397 -2.98 -32.22 -2.99
C MET A 397 -3.76 -33.44 -2.48
N ASP A 398 -4.55 -34.11 -3.33
CA ASP A 398 -5.51 -35.15 -2.93
C ASP A 398 -6.44 -34.67 -1.79
N ALA A 399 -6.90 -33.42 -1.88
CA ALA A 399 -7.68 -32.79 -0.82
C ALA A 399 -9.19 -33.02 -1.01
N PRO A 400 -9.94 -33.23 0.09
CA PRO A 400 -11.40 -33.25 0.05
C PRO A 400 -11.98 -31.92 -0.45
N PRO A 401 -13.26 -31.91 -0.87
CA PRO A 401 -13.95 -30.70 -1.26
C PRO A 401 -13.94 -29.62 -0.16
N ILE A 402 -13.93 -28.35 -0.58
CA ILE A 402 -13.95 -27.18 0.34
C ILE A 402 -15.17 -27.22 1.29
N SER A 403 -16.28 -27.85 0.88
CA SER A 403 -17.47 -28.03 1.71
C SER A 403 -17.25 -28.93 2.93
N GLU A 404 -16.24 -29.80 2.91
CA GLU A 404 -15.96 -30.75 4.00
C GLU A 404 -14.90 -30.21 4.96
N ILE A 405 -13.77 -29.72 4.44
CA ILE A 405 -12.64 -29.25 5.26
C ILE A 405 -12.73 -27.77 5.64
N GLY A 406 -13.64 -27.02 5.01
CA GLY A 406 -13.73 -25.58 5.15
C GLY A 406 -12.65 -24.83 4.37
N ARG A 407 -12.89 -23.53 4.18
CA ARG A 407 -12.04 -22.70 3.31
C ARG A 407 -10.67 -22.39 3.90
N GLU A 408 -10.61 -22.18 5.21
CA GLU A 408 -9.38 -21.83 5.94
C GLU A 408 -8.35 -22.96 5.84
N GLU A 409 -8.76 -24.19 6.16
CA GLU A 409 -7.91 -25.37 6.06
C GLU A 409 -7.48 -25.63 4.60
N PHE A 410 -8.38 -25.46 3.63
CA PHE A 410 -8.03 -25.58 2.21
C PHE A 410 -6.95 -24.55 1.80
N GLN A 411 -7.09 -23.28 2.21
CA GLN A 411 -6.11 -22.23 1.90
C GLN A 411 -4.75 -22.51 2.56
N LYS A 412 -4.74 -23.01 3.80
CA LYS A 412 -3.51 -23.39 4.50
C LYS A 412 -2.77 -24.50 3.75
N ARG A 413 -3.46 -25.59 3.40
CA ARG A 413 -2.85 -26.70 2.64
C ARG A 413 -2.39 -26.26 1.25
N ALA A 414 -3.17 -25.41 0.58
CA ALA A 414 -2.79 -24.83 -0.71
C ALA A 414 -1.52 -23.96 -0.60
N PHE A 415 -1.39 -23.19 0.48
CA PHE A 415 -0.18 -22.42 0.76
C PHE A 415 1.04 -23.31 0.95
N GLU A 416 0.93 -24.35 1.78
CA GLU A 416 2.01 -25.32 2.04
C GLU A 416 2.43 -26.02 0.75
N PHE A 417 1.47 -26.44 -0.08
CA PHE A 417 1.72 -27.05 -1.38
C PHE A 417 2.48 -26.10 -2.32
N ILE A 418 2.00 -24.86 -2.49
CA ILE A 418 2.61 -23.88 -3.39
C ILE A 418 3.95 -23.36 -2.88
N SER A 419 4.14 -23.27 -1.57
CA SER A 419 5.40 -22.83 -0.97
C SER A 419 6.49 -23.91 -1.02
N GLY A 420 6.13 -25.17 -1.25
CA GLY A 420 7.10 -26.26 -1.43
C GLY A 420 7.95 -26.10 -2.68
N ALA A 421 9.19 -26.63 -2.66
CA ALA A 421 10.19 -26.45 -3.72
C ALA A 421 9.68 -26.77 -5.15
N ASN A 422 8.80 -27.77 -5.28
CA ASN A 422 8.23 -28.19 -6.57
C ASN A 422 6.75 -27.78 -6.78
N GLY A 423 6.12 -27.14 -5.80
CA GLY A 423 4.70 -26.75 -5.86
C GLY A 423 4.33 -25.92 -7.09
N PRO A 424 5.02 -24.78 -7.34
CA PRO A 424 4.73 -23.91 -8.47
C PRO A 424 4.94 -24.61 -9.81
N ASN A 425 5.94 -25.50 -9.90
CA ASN A 425 6.23 -26.27 -11.10
C ASN A 425 5.11 -27.29 -11.38
N ARG A 426 4.68 -28.04 -10.36
CA ARG A 426 3.60 -29.02 -10.47
C ARG A 426 2.29 -28.37 -10.88
N LEU A 427 1.96 -27.20 -10.33
CA LEU A 427 0.75 -26.46 -10.71
C LEU A 427 0.84 -25.97 -12.17
N ALA A 428 1.96 -25.37 -12.58
CA ALA A 428 2.15 -24.93 -13.96
C ALA A 428 2.06 -26.09 -14.96
N GLN A 429 2.66 -27.25 -14.66
CA GLN A 429 2.51 -28.45 -15.47
C GLN A 429 1.06 -28.95 -15.54
N ALA A 430 0.33 -28.93 -14.43
CA ALA A 430 -1.08 -29.33 -14.42
C ALA A 430 -1.96 -28.40 -15.27
N ILE A 431 -1.69 -27.09 -15.25
CA ILE A 431 -2.36 -26.11 -16.11
C ILE A 431 -2.07 -26.45 -17.58
N LEU A 432 -0.80 -26.66 -17.94
CA LEU A 432 -0.43 -26.99 -19.33
C LEU A 432 -1.05 -28.30 -19.82
N ARG A 433 -1.12 -29.33 -18.97
CA ARG A 433 -1.84 -30.58 -19.31
C ARG A 433 -3.30 -30.33 -19.65
N GLN A 434 -3.99 -29.46 -18.91
CA GLN A 434 -5.38 -29.09 -19.22
C GLN A 434 -5.49 -28.29 -20.53
N VAL A 435 -4.54 -27.41 -20.82
CA VAL A 435 -4.47 -26.72 -22.12
C VAL A 435 -4.33 -27.72 -23.27
N THR A 436 -3.44 -28.72 -23.12
CA THR A 436 -3.27 -29.79 -24.12
C THR A 436 -4.53 -30.64 -24.26
N ASN A 437 -5.19 -31.01 -23.15
CA ASN A 437 -6.43 -31.78 -23.16
C ASN A 437 -7.58 -31.06 -23.88
N ASN A 438 -7.57 -29.73 -23.88
CA ASN A 438 -8.51 -28.90 -24.63
C ASN A 438 -8.16 -28.78 -26.13
N GLY A 439 -7.29 -29.65 -26.65
CA GLY A 439 -6.90 -29.70 -28.06
C GLY A 439 -6.00 -28.54 -28.49
N GLY A 440 -5.27 -27.92 -27.56
CA GLY A 440 -4.37 -26.79 -27.84
C GLY A 440 -5.10 -25.49 -28.21
N ARG A 441 -6.41 -25.41 -27.97
CA ARG A 441 -7.19 -24.17 -28.13
C ARG A 441 -6.72 -23.11 -27.11
N PRO A 442 -6.82 -21.82 -27.44
CA PRO A 442 -6.58 -20.76 -26.46
C PRO A 442 -7.50 -20.97 -25.24
N CYS A 443 -6.93 -20.91 -24.05
CA CYS A 443 -7.64 -21.17 -22.79
C CYS A 443 -7.58 -19.93 -21.90
N ILE A 444 -8.46 -19.89 -20.90
CA ILE A 444 -8.41 -18.88 -19.84
C ILE A 444 -8.12 -19.56 -18.51
N VAL A 445 -7.06 -19.14 -17.84
CA VAL A 445 -6.64 -19.68 -16.54
C VAL A 445 -7.14 -18.74 -15.44
N ASP A 446 -8.08 -19.23 -14.62
CA ASP A 446 -8.60 -18.51 -13.45
C ASP A 446 -7.84 -18.91 -12.18
N GLY A 447 -7.21 -17.93 -11.53
CA GLY A 447 -6.79 -18.07 -10.14
C GLY A 447 -5.32 -18.39 -9.94
N VAL A 448 -4.43 -17.96 -10.82
CA VAL A 448 -2.99 -17.95 -10.52
C VAL A 448 -2.72 -16.89 -9.45
N ARG A 449 -2.09 -17.29 -8.33
CA ARG A 449 -1.91 -16.43 -7.14
C ARG A 449 -0.45 -16.22 -6.73
N ASN A 450 0.47 -17.01 -7.26
CA ASN A 450 1.89 -17.00 -6.92
C ASN A 450 2.71 -16.64 -8.16
N LEU A 451 3.71 -15.77 -7.98
CA LEU A 451 4.50 -15.22 -9.10
C LEU A 451 5.32 -16.32 -9.78
N GLN A 452 5.95 -17.19 -9.00
CA GLN A 452 6.79 -18.27 -9.53
C GLN A 452 5.99 -19.25 -10.39
N THR A 453 4.70 -19.48 -10.07
CA THR A 453 3.82 -20.33 -10.88
C THR A 453 3.60 -19.72 -12.25
N PHE A 454 3.40 -18.40 -12.32
CA PHE A 454 3.25 -17.69 -13.59
C PHE A 454 4.54 -17.70 -14.41
N GLU A 455 5.70 -17.44 -13.79
CA GLU A 455 6.99 -17.45 -14.48
C GLU A 455 7.35 -18.84 -15.02
N LYS A 456 7.07 -19.91 -14.25
CA LYS A 456 7.24 -21.29 -14.71
C LYS A 456 6.28 -21.64 -15.84
N LEU A 457 5.04 -21.17 -15.78
CA LEU A 457 4.06 -21.34 -16.84
C LEU A 457 4.54 -20.66 -18.14
N GLU A 458 5.04 -19.42 -18.04
CA GLU A 458 5.61 -18.67 -19.17
C GLU A 458 6.83 -19.38 -19.76
N ALA A 459 7.73 -19.90 -18.93
CA ALA A 459 8.93 -20.60 -19.38
C ALA A 459 8.65 -21.96 -20.06
N MET A 460 7.58 -22.66 -19.65
CA MET A 460 7.24 -24.00 -20.16
C MET A 460 6.24 -23.98 -21.33
N TYR A 461 5.55 -22.86 -21.56
CA TYR A 461 4.53 -22.77 -22.60
C TYR A 461 5.14 -22.55 -23.98
N ASN A 462 5.07 -23.57 -24.84
CA ASN A 462 5.57 -23.51 -26.21
C ASN A 462 4.51 -23.06 -27.23
N GLY A 463 3.31 -22.68 -26.78
CA GLY A 463 2.16 -22.35 -27.64
C GLY A 463 2.06 -20.87 -28.06
N GLY A 464 3.05 -20.03 -27.71
CA GLY A 464 3.07 -18.59 -27.99
C GLY A 464 3.23 -17.75 -26.73
N ASP A 465 2.80 -16.49 -26.78
CA ASP A 465 2.83 -15.61 -25.63
C ASP A 465 1.67 -15.90 -24.64
N ILE A 466 1.89 -15.57 -23.37
CA ILE A 466 0.86 -15.61 -22.31
C ILE A 466 0.43 -14.18 -21.97
N GLY A 467 -0.87 -13.92 -22.05
CA GLY A 467 -1.48 -12.69 -21.56
C GLY A 467 -1.77 -12.77 -20.06
N LEU A 468 -1.47 -11.72 -19.30
CA LEU A 468 -1.76 -11.66 -17.86
C LEU A 468 -2.67 -10.45 -17.61
N ILE A 469 -3.89 -10.72 -17.18
CA ILE A 469 -4.90 -9.73 -16.83
C ILE A 469 -5.01 -9.70 -15.32
N TYR A 470 -4.66 -8.56 -14.73
CA TYR A 470 -4.76 -8.35 -13.30
C TYR A 470 -5.98 -7.51 -12.96
N ILE A 471 -6.79 -7.97 -12.02
CA ILE A 471 -7.99 -7.27 -11.58
C ILE A 471 -7.69 -6.64 -10.22
N GLN A 472 -7.65 -5.31 -10.24
CA GLN A 472 -7.46 -4.49 -9.07
C GLN A 472 -8.83 -4.05 -8.54
N THR A 473 -9.10 -4.33 -7.27
CA THR A 473 -10.39 -4.02 -6.63
C THR A 473 -10.12 -3.39 -5.28
N PRO A 474 -10.70 -2.22 -4.98
CA PRO A 474 -10.66 -1.63 -3.65
C PRO A 474 -11.23 -2.58 -2.59
N PRO A 475 -10.66 -2.63 -1.36
CA PRO A 475 -11.09 -3.57 -0.32
C PRO A 475 -12.58 -3.51 0.06
N ASP A 476 -13.21 -2.33 0.06
CA ASP A 476 -14.64 -2.15 0.31
C ASP A 476 -15.50 -2.83 -0.77
N VAL A 477 -15.16 -2.62 -2.04
CA VAL A 477 -15.84 -3.27 -3.16
C VAL A 477 -15.61 -4.78 -3.12
N ALA A 478 -14.39 -5.22 -2.80
CA ALA A 478 -14.07 -6.63 -2.66
C ALA A 478 -14.88 -7.29 -1.53
N PHE A 479 -15.06 -6.60 -0.40
CA PHE A 479 -15.90 -7.04 0.71
C PHE A 479 -17.37 -7.13 0.30
N ASP A 480 -17.91 -6.12 -0.37
CA ASP A 480 -19.30 -6.11 -0.83
C ASP A 480 -19.57 -7.25 -1.83
N MET A 481 -18.66 -7.46 -2.78
CA MET A 481 -18.74 -8.57 -3.73
C MET A 481 -18.62 -9.93 -3.04
N TYR A 482 -17.73 -10.04 -2.07
CA TYR A 482 -17.59 -11.25 -1.27
C TYR A 482 -18.87 -11.55 -0.48
N ARG A 483 -19.41 -10.55 0.21
CA ARG A 483 -20.68 -10.64 0.95
C ARG A 483 -21.83 -11.04 0.05
N ALA A 484 -21.96 -10.41 -1.13
CA ALA A 484 -23.04 -10.73 -2.07
C ALA A 484 -22.99 -12.20 -2.54
N ARG A 485 -21.79 -12.76 -2.70
CA ARG A 485 -21.59 -14.17 -3.08
C ARG A 485 -21.86 -15.14 -1.93
N GLU A 486 -21.39 -14.83 -0.73
CA GLU A 486 -21.50 -15.74 0.43
C GLU A 486 -22.87 -15.68 1.10
N ALA A 487 -23.57 -14.54 1.06
CA ALA A 487 -24.96 -14.44 1.53
C ALA A 487 -25.91 -15.38 0.77
N GLN A 488 -25.56 -15.78 -0.46
CA GLN A 488 -26.31 -16.78 -1.22
C GLN A 488 -26.03 -18.22 -0.75
N ARG A 489 -25.00 -18.44 0.07
CA ARG A 489 -24.48 -19.77 0.44
C ARG A 489 -24.61 -20.08 1.93
N THR A 490 -24.51 -19.07 2.80
CA THR A 490 -24.45 -19.26 4.26
C THR A 490 -25.12 -18.09 5.01
N LEU A 491 -25.87 -18.40 6.09
CA LEU A 491 -26.60 -17.41 6.90
C LEU A 491 -25.74 -16.67 7.96
N SER A 492 -24.51 -17.14 8.23
CA SER A 492 -23.63 -16.59 9.27
C SER A 492 -22.34 -16.02 8.67
N PHE A 493 -22.39 -14.80 8.13
CA PHE A 493 -21.20 -14.11 7.61
C PHE A 493 -20.84 -12.91 8.49
N SER A 494 -19.55 -12.80 8.86
CA SER A 494 -19.00 -11.67 9.60
C SER A 494 -17.86 -11.02 8.83
N TYR A 495 -17.67 -9.72 9.02
CA TYR A 495 -16.56 -8.96 8.43
C TYR A 495 -15.19 -9.51 8.83
N ARG A 496 -15.03 -9.98 10.07
CA ARG A 496 -13.81 -10.63 10.56
C ARG A 496 -13.46 -11.89 9.77
N ASN A 497 -14.46 -12.69 9.39
CA ASN A 497 -14.23 -13.86 8.55
C ASN A 497 -13.72 -13.47 7.15
N PHE A 498 -14.17 -12.34 6.60
CA PHE A 498 -13.61 -11.82 5.35
C PHE A 498 -12.15 -11.42 5.50
N LEU A 499 -11.78 -10.67 6.55
CA LEU A 499 -10.38 -10.27 6.77
C LEU A 499 -9.44 -11.49 6.84
N LYS A 500 -9.83 -12.54 7.57
CA LYS A 500 -9.05 -13.79 7.62
C LYS A 500 -8.76 -14.39 6.23
N VAL A 501 -9.76 -14.36 5.35
CA VAL A 501 -9.62 -14.88 3.98
C VAL A 501 -8.85 -13.91 3.09
N TYR A 502 -9.04 -12.60 3.29
CA TYR A 502 -8.42 -11.54 2.50
C TYR A 502 -6.92 -11.43 2.74
N ASP A 503 -6.46 -11.72 3.97
CA ASP A 503 -5.05 -11.69 4.38
C ASP A 503 -4.43 -13.08 4.51
N ALA A 504 -5.11 -14.10 4.00
CA ALA A 504 -4.56 -15.45 3.97
C ALA A 504 -3.18 -15.45 3.28
N PRO A 505 -2.20 -16.24 3.75
CA PRO A 505 -0.85 -16.24 3.18
C PRO A 505 -0.79 -16.46 1.66
N VAL A 506 -1.74 -17.22 1.11
CA VAL A 506 -1.91 -17.44 -0.35
C VAL A 506 -2.22 -16.16 -1.16
N GLU A 507 -2.61 -15.06 -0.51
CA GLU A 507 -2.93 -13.79 -1.15
C GLU A 507 -1.73 -12.81 -1.15
N SER A 508 -0.67 -13.11 -0.39
CA SER A 508 0.47 -12.19 -0.17
C SER A 508 1.23 -11.83 -1.45
N GLU A 509 1.42 -12.79 -2.35
CA GLU A 509 2.16 -12.62 -3.61
C GLU A 509 1.32 -12.09 -4.77
N ILE A 510 0.00 -12.00 -4.63
CA ILE A 510 -0.90 -11.58 -5.72
C ILE A 510 -0.59 -10.15 -6.18
N THR A 511 -0.15 -9.30 -5.26
CA THR A 511 0.27 -7.93 -5.60
C THR A 511 1.49 -7.95 -6.53
N SER A 512 2.44 -8.87 -6.34
CA SER A 512 3.62 -9.00 -7.20
C SER A 512 3.26 -9.42 -8.63
N LEU A 513 2.24 -10.26 -8.80
CA LEU A 513 1.68 -10.61 -10.12
C LEU A 513 1.15 -9.37 -10.86
N GLY A 514 0.56 -8.41 -10.14
CA GLY A 514 0.10 -7.15 -10.72
C GLY A 514 1.20 -6.36 -11.44
N ARG A 515 2.47 -6.49 -11.02
CA ARG A 515 3.61 -5.81 -11.66
C ARG A 515 4.02 -6.43 -13.00
N LYS A 516 3.70 -7.71 -13.20
CA LYS A 516 3.93 -8.45 -14.46
C LYS A 516 2.71 -8.43 -15.37
N ALA A 517 1.63 -7.78 -14.95
CA ALA A 517 0.39 -7.75 -15.71
C ALA A 517 0.59 -7.08 -17.07
N HIS A 518 -0.06 -7.64 -18.09
CA HIS A 518 -0.11 -7.08 -19.43
C HIS A 518 -1.33 -6.15 -19.60
N ALA A 519 -2.38 -6.37 -18.81
CA ALA A 519 -3.47 -5.42 -18.60
C ALA A 519 -3.89 -5.39 -17.13
N ILE A 520 -4.27 -4.20 -16.66
CA ILE A 520 -4.86 -3.99 -15.34
C ILE A 520 -6.29 -3.48 -15.53
N VAL A 521 -7.25 -4.15 -14.92
CA VAL A 521 -8.67 -3.74 -14.90
C VAL A 521 -9.04 -3.32 -13.48
N TYR A 522 -9.45 -2.06 -13.32
CA TYR A 522 -9.78 -1.48 -12.02
C TYR A 522 -11.28 -1.58 -11.74
N ASN A 523 -11.67 -2.58 -10.95
CA ASN A 523 -13.06 -2.77 -10.52
C ASN A 523 -13.37 -1.91 -9.28
N SER A 524 -13.62 -0.62 -9.48
CA SER A 524 -13.91 0.33 -8.38
C SER A 524 -15.40 0.58 -8.13
N PHE A 525 -16.29 0.03 -8.97
CA PHE A 525 -17.73 0.30 -8.94
C PHE A 525 -18.59 -0.99 -8.97
N GLY A 526 -17.98 -2.14 -8.73
CA GLY A 526 -18.65 -3.44 -8.75
C GLY A 526 -18.95 -3.96 -10.17
N MET A 527 -19.65 -5.11 -10.22
CA MET A 527 -19.69 -5.95 -11.41
C MET A 527 -20.41 -5.36 -12.62
N GLU A 528 -21.42 -4.50 -12.45
CA GLU A 528 -22.17 -3.98 -13.59
C GLU A 528 -21.31 -3.01 -14.43
N ALA A 529 -20.71 -2.01 -13.79
CA ALA A 529 -19.77 -1.10 -14.43
C ALA A 529 -18.54 -1.84 -14.98
N PHE A 530 -18.10 -2.87 -14.26
CA PHE A 530 -16.96 -3.69 -14.64
C PHE A 530 -17.21 -4.51 -15.92
N ARG A 531 -18.40 -5.09 -16.11
CA ARG A 531 -18.75 -5.82 -17.36
C ARG A 531 -18.68 -4.93 -18.60
N ARG A 532 -19.14 -3.68 -18.49
CA ARG A 532 -19.06 -2.70 -19.60
C ARG A 532 -17.60 -2.42 -20.01
N THR A 533 -16.70 -2.33 -19.04
CA THR A 533 -15.25 -2.20 -19.31
C THR A 533 -14.67 -3.46 -19.94
N LEU A 534 -15.13 -4.66 -19.56
CA LEU A 534 -14.71 -5.90 -20.21
C LEU A 534 -15.19 -5.97 -21.66
N ASP A 535 -16.38 -5.48 -21.99
CA ASP A 535 -16.86 -5.35 -23.37
C ASP A 535 -15.95 -4.43 -24.21
N ASP A 536 -15.59 -3.27 -23.66
CA ASP A 536 -14.65 -2.35 -24.28
C ASP A 536 -13.25 -3.01 -24.46
N PHE A 537 -12.82 -3.83 -23.49
CA PHE A 537 -11.55 -4.56 -23.57
C PHE A 537 -11.55 -5.61 -24.70
N VAL A 538 -12.61 -6.43 -24.75
CA VAL A 538 -12.76 -7.49 -25.76
C VAL A 538 -12.85 -6.90 -27.17
N SER A 539 -13.66 -5.86 -27.35
CA SER A 539 -13.85 -5.22 -28.65
C SER A 539 -12.57 -4.56 -29.18
N ARG A 540 -11.80 -3.87 -28.32
CA ARG A 540 -10.60 -3.12 -28.73
C ARG A 540 -9.35 -3.97 -28.88
N ASN A 541 -9.14 -4.94 -27.99
CA ASN A 541 -7.87 -5.67 -27.89
C ASN A 541 -7.98 -7.12 -28.36
N LEU A 542 -9.15 -7.75 -28.23
CA LEU A 542 -9.36 -9.16 -28.56
C LEU A 542 -10.11 -9.35 -29.90
N LYS A 543 -10.27 -8.28 -30.71
CA LYS A 543 -10.83 -8.24 -32.07
C LYS A 543 -12.01 -9.22 -32.28
N THR A 544 -13.03 -9.10 -31.44
CA THR A 544 -14.28 -9.86 -31.59
C THR A 544 -15.46 -8.89 -31.76
N PRO A 545 -16.37 -9.08 -32.74
CA PRO A 545 -17.55 -8.23 -32.88
C PRO A 545 -18.48 -8.39 -31.66
N ILE A 546 -19.01 -7.26 -31.17
CA ILE A 546 -19.90 -7.21 -30.00
C ILE A 546 -21.24 -7.86 -30.38
N ALA A 547 -21.50 -9.08 -29.92
CA ALA A 547 -22.86 -9.64 -29.93
C ALA A 547 -23.61 -9.15 -28.67
N PRO A 548 -24.86 -8.65 -28.75
CA PRO A 548 -25.64 -8.32 -27.56
C PRO A 548 -25.98 -9.59 -26.76
N ILE A 549 -25.79 -9.54 -25.44
CA ILE A 549 -26.21 -10.63 -24.53
C ILE A 549 -27.72 -10.48 -24.31
N HIS A 550 -28.49 -11.53 -24.61
CA HIS A 550 -29.88 -11.63 -24.16
C HIS A 550 -29.91 -11.77 -22.64
N ILE A 551 -30.49 -10.78 -21.97
CA ILE A 551 -30.76 -10.79 -20.54
C ILE A 551 -31.80 -11.90 -20.28
N ILE A 552 -31.37 -13.02 -19.70
CA ILE A 552 -32.30 -13.98 -19.11
C ILE A 552 -32.70 -13.42 -17.73
N GLU A 553 -33.77 -12.64 -17.70
CA GLU A 553 -34.47 -12.32 -16.45
C GLU A 553 -35.04 -13.61 -15.85
N ARG A 554 -34.37 -14.18 -14.85
CA ARG A 554 -34.96 -15.24 -14.03
C ARG A 554 -35.94 -14.62 -13.03
N GLY A 555 -37.22 -14.62 -13.41
CA GLY A 555 -38.36 -14.93 -12.54
C GLY A 555 -38.83 -13.85 -11.57
N LYS A 556 -39.63 -12.89 -12.05
CA LYS A 556 -40.68 -12.27 -11.23
C LYS A 556 -41.85 -13.24 -11.11
N ALA A 557 -42.07 -13.78 -9.91
CA ALA A 557 -43.31 -14.47 -9.59
C ALA A 557 -44.48 -13.48 -9.74
N LYS A 558 -45.37 -13.77 -10.70
CA LYS A 558 -46.67 -13.10 -10.83
C LYS A 558 -47.55 -13.54 -9.66
N VAL A 559 -47.79 -12.64 -8.72
CA VAL A 559 -48.98 -12.72 -7.86
C VAL A 559 -50.17 -12.32 -8.74
N ARG A 560 -51.06 -13.28 -9.02
CA ARG A 560 -52.38 -13.01 -9.59
C ARG A 560 -53.32 -12.65 -8.45
N SER A 561 -53.99 -11.50 -8.61
CA SER A 561 -55.28 -11.04 -8.05
C SER A 561 -55.67 -11.55 -6.67
#